data_AF-A0A315ZS86-F1
#
_entry.id   AF-A0A315ZS86-F1
#
_cell.length_a   1.000
_cell.length_b   1.000
_cell.length_c   1.000
_cell.angle_alpha   90.00
_cell.angle_beta   90.00
_cell.angle_gamma   90.00
#
_symmetry.space_group_name_H-M   'P 1'
#
loop_
_entity.id
_entity.type
_entity.pdbx_description
1 polymer ?
#
loop_
_entity_poly.entity_id
_entity_poly.type
_entity_poly.pdbx_seq_one_letter_code
_entity_poly.pdbx_strand_id
1 'polypeptide(L)'
;MLDGPPAAVPDPDDEDALALEEQRVLELAEKLRANLACAVDPAERAELERRAREVARQLDALADAFDAAAERRDQEAEARDTHALARDRAAYRRATDAGEPDTGAVDRHHAAVARDWAASDRVDARADRRRAANARSAAAEEREALLTASDQTETDDHDTTS
;
A
#
# COMPACT_ATOMS: atom_id res chain seq x y z
N MET A 1 17.47 12.89 -21.39
CA MET A 1 18.28 12.58 -20.19
C MET A 1 17.41 12.85 -18.97
N LEU A 2 16.78 11.82 -18.42
CA LEU A 2 16.13 11.87 -17.11
C LEU A 2 16.80 10.77 -16.29
N ASP A 3 17.98 11.11 -15.76
CA ASP A 3 18.83 10.26 -14.94
C ASP A 3 18.98 11.00 -13.61
N GLY A 4 18.03 10.74 -12.73
CA GLY A 4 18.09 11.14 -11.33
C GLY A 4 18.14 9.87 -10.50
N PRO A 5 18.83 9.87 -9.35
CA PRO A 5 18.88 8.72 -8.45
C PRO A 5 17.46 8.26 -8.09
N PRO A 6 17.25 6.98 -7.73
CA PRO A 6 15.96 6.52 -7.25
C PRO A 6 15.52 7.47 -6.13
N ALA A 7 14.37 8.13 -6.32
CA ALA A 7 13.84 9.01 -5.31
C ALA A 7 13.63 8.15 -4.06
N ALA A 8 14.17 8.59 -2.93
CA ALA A 8 13.84 7.97 -1.65
C ALA A 8 12.31 7.95 -1.54
N VAL A 9 11.75 6.82 -1.12
CA VAL A 9 10.30 6.70 -0.87
C VAL A 9 9.91 7.90 0.01
N PRO A 10 8.87 8.67 -0.36
CA PRO A 10 8.43 9.82 0.41
C PRO A 10 8.12 9.41 1.86
N ASP A 11 8.13 10.38 2.76
CA ASP A 11 7.70 10.13 4.14
C ASP A 11 6.32 9.45 4.11
N PRO A 12 6.15 8.26 4.70
CA PRO A 12 4.89 7.57 4.68
C PRO A 12 3.77 8.37 5.38
N ASP A 13 4.09 9.36 6.21
CA ASP A 13 3.13 10.27 6.86
C ASP A 13 2.62 11.40 5.94
N ASP A 14 3.26 11.64 4.80
CA ASP A 14 2.83 12.61 3.79
C ASP A 14 2.09 11.90 2.65
N GLU A 15 0.79 11.62 2.86
CA GLU A 15 -0.05 10.92 1.87
C GLU A 15 -0.15 11.68 0.53
N ASP A 16 -0.07 13.01 0.55
CA ASP A 16 -0.08 13.82 -0.68
C ASP A 16 1.23 13.64 -1.47
N ALA A 17 2.37 13.59 -0.77
CA ALA A 17 3.66 13.28 -1.40
C ALA A 17 3.70 11.84 -1.95
N LEU A 18 3.12 10.86 -1.25
CA LEU A 18 3.00 9.49 -1.74
C LEU A 18 2.17 9.44 -3.03
N ALA A 19 1.03 10.12 -3.08
CA ALA A 19 0.16 10.16 -4.27
C ALA A 19 0.84 10.83 -5.47
N LEU A 20 1.58 11.92 -5.24
CA LEU A 20 2.35 12.58 -6.29
C LEU A 20 3.47 11.68 -6.83
N GLU A 21 4.19 10.98 -5.95
CA GLU A 21 5.25 10.06 -6.39
C GLU A 21 4.67 8.83 -7.11
N GLU A 22 3.54 8.28 -6.66
CA GLU A 22 2.83 7.21 -7.38
C GLU A 22 2.47 7.64 -8.79
N GLN A 23 1.83 8.80 -8.96
CA GLN A 23 1.50 9.32 -10.28
C GLN A 23 2.73 9.44 -11.17
N ARG A 24 3.83 9.99 -10.63
CA ARG A 24 5.09 10.13 -11.36
C ARG A 24 5.69 8.78 -11.78
N VAL A 25 5.67 7.79 -10.90
CA VAL A 25 6.21 6.45 -11.18
C VAL A 25 5.32 5.72 -12.20
N LEU A 26 3.99 5.88 -12.13
CA LEU A 26 3.07 5.34 -13.13
C LEU A 26 3.32 5.95 -14.52
N GLU A 27 3.47 7.28 -14.61
CA GLU A 27 3.81 7.95 -15.87
C GLU A 27 5.15 7.45 -16.44
N LEU A 28 6.14 7.19 -15.57
CA LEU A 28 7.41 6.61 -15.98
C LEU A 28 7.24 5.17 -16.47
N ALA A 29 6.43 4.36 -15.80
CA ALA A 29 6.13 2.99 -16.20
C ALA A 29 5.46 2.94 -17.58
N GLU A 30 4.50 3.82 -17.85
CA GLU A 30 3.84 3.93 -19.15
C GLU A 30 4.83 4.31 -20.25
N LYS A 31 5.69 5.31 -20.01
CA LYS A 31 6.74 5.71 -20.96
C LYS A 31 7.71 4.57 -21.25
N LEU A 32 8.11 3.80 -20.23
CA LEU A 32 8.99 2.64 -20.41
C LEU A 32 8.32 1.52 -21.20
N ARG A 33 7.03 1.24 -20.95
CA ARG A 33 6.26 0.26 -21.73
C ARG A 33 6.17 0.66 -23.21
N ALA A 34 5.91 1.94 -23.48
CA ALA A 34 5.88 2.45 -24.85
C ALA A 34 7.25 2.32 -25.54
N ASN A 35 8.34 2.66 -24.84
CA ASN A 35 9.70 2.52 -25.38
C ASN A 35 10.06 1.05 -25.64
N LEU A 36 9.72 0.14 -24.72
CA LEU A 36 9.95 -1.30 -24.88
C LEU A 36 9.23 -1.89 -26.10
N ALA A 37 8.01 -1.42 -26.38
CA ALA A 37 7.24 -1.87 -27.54
C ALA A 37 7.89 -1.46 -28.87
N CYS A 38 8.68 -0.40 -28.88
CA CYS A 38 9.36 0.13 -30.07
C CYS A 38 10.86 -0.21 -30.15
N ALA A 39 11.45 -0.77 -29.09
CA ALA A 39 12.87 -1.09 -29.03
C ALA A 39 13.21 -2.25 -29.98
N VAL A 40 14.06 -1.97 -30.97
CA VAL A 40 14.52 -2.95 -31.97
C VAL A 40 15.91 -3.50 -31.59
N ASP A 41 16.75 -2.68 -30.98
CA ASP A 41 18.08 -3.08 -30.54
C ASP A 41 18.00 -3.94 -29.27
N PRO A 42 18.57 -5.16 -29.27
CA PRO A 42 18.60 -6.02 -28.08
C PRO A 42 19.29 -5.38 -26.86
N ALA A 43 20.33 -4.58 -27.06
CA ALA A 43 21.05 -3.95 -25.96
C ALA A 43 20.22 -2.83 -25.31
N GLU A 44 19.61 -1.97 -26.12
CA GLU A 44 18.63 -0.97 -25.66
C GLU A 44 17.45 -1.63 -24.94
N ARG A 45 16.92 -2.73 -25.50
CA ARG A 45 15.81 -3.47 -24.88
C ARG A 45 16.17 -4.01 -23.50
N ALA A 46 17.35 -4.62 -23.34
CA ALA A 46 17.81 -5.14 -22.06
C ALA A 46 17.93 -4.04 -20.99
N GLU A 47 18.41 -2.84 -21.38
CA GLU A 47 18.46 -1.69 -20.48
C GLU A 47 17.06 -1.19 -20.08
N LEU A 48 16.14 -1.09 -21.04
CA LEU A 48 14.76 -0.70 -20.77
C LEU A 48 14.05 -1.72 -19.87
N GLU A 49 14.31 -3.01 -20.04
CA GLU A 49 13.76 -4.07 -19.18
C GLU A 49 14.34 -3.99 -17.76
N ARG A 50 15.63 -3.69 -17.59
CA ARG A 50 16.24 -3.41 -16.28
C ARG A 50 15.58 -2.21 -15.62
N ARG A 51 15.35 -1.13 -16.36
CA ARG A 51 14.69 0.07 -15.84
C ARG A 51 13.22 -0.17 -15.49
N ALA A 52 12.49 -0.95 -16.29
CA ALA A 52 11.11 -1.32 -15.99
C ALA A 52 11.00 -2.16 -14.71
N ARG A 53 11.99 -3.04 -14.45
CA ARG A 53 12.07 -3.80 -13.19
C ARG A 53 12.28 -2.91 -11.98
N GLU A 54 13.15 -1.91 -12.09
CA GLU A 54 13.35 -0.94 -11.01
C GLU A 54 12.09 -0.14 -10.71
N VAL A 55 11.38 0.30 -11.75
CA VAL A 55 10.08 0.98 -11.60
C VAL A 55 9.04 0.07 -10.95
N ALA A 56 9.03 -1.24 -11.27
CA ALA A 56 8.14 -2.18 -10.59
C ALA A 56 8.44 -2.28 -9.09
N ARG A 57 9.72 -2.30 -8.68
CA ARG A 57 10.12 -2.28 -7.26
C ARG A 57 9.70 -0.98 -6.57
N GLN A 58 9.80 0.15 -7.26
CA GLN A 58 9.34 1.44 -6.73
C GLN A 58 7.82 1.45 -6.50
N LEU A 59 7.04 0.88 -7.42
CA LEU A 59 5.59 0.74 -7.25
C LEU A 59 5.24 -0.18 -6.06
N ASP A 60 5.95 -1.29 -5.89
CA ASP A 60 5.72 -2.18 -4.73
C ASP A 60 6.03 -1.44 -3.42
N ALA A 61 7.15 -0.72 -3.35
CA ALA A 61 7.54 0.05 -2.17
C ALA A 61 6.54 1.17 -1.83
N LEU A 62 6.02 1.87 -2.85
CA LEU A 62 4.96 2.88 -2.66
C LEU A 62 3.67 2.24 -2.14
N ALA A 63 3.29 1.08 -2.68
CA ALA A 63 2.11 0.38 -2.25
C ALA A 63 2.20 -0.10 -0.78
N ASP A 64 3.39 -0.51 -0.34
CA ASP A 64 3.65 -0.84 1.07
C ASP A 64 3.60 0.42 1.97
N ALA A 65 4.07 1.56 1.48
CA ALA A 65 3.95 2.85 2.19
C ALA A 65 2.47 3.26 2.37
N PHE A 66 1.64 3.09 1.34
CA PHE A 66 0.20 3.32 1.43
C PHE A 66 -0.50 2.37 2.41
N ASP A 67 -0.13 1.08 2.40
CA ASP A 67 -0.67 0.12 3.36
C ASP A 67 -0.30 0.48 4.79
N ALA A 68 0.93 0.94 5.02
CA ALA A 68 1.36 1.44 6.32
C ALA A 68 0.58 2.70 6.75
N ALA A 69 0.37 3.66 5.85
CA ALA A 69 -0.42 4.86 6.12
C ALA A 69 -1.88 4.52 6.48
N ALA A 70 -2.49 3.60 5.73
CA ALA A 70 -3.84 3.13 6.00
C ALA A 70 -3.96 2.41 7.36
N GLU A 71 -2.97 1.59 7.74
CA GLU A 71 -2.93 0.92 9.04
C GLU A 71 -2.81 1.93 10.20
N ARG A 72 -2.01 3.00 10.04
CA ARG A 72 -1.95 4.09 11.04
C ARG A 72 -3.29 4.78 11.20
N ARG A 73 -3.96 5.13 10.09
CA ARG A 73 -5.32 5.73 10.13
C ARG A 73 -6.34 4.83 10.84
N ASP A 74 -6.27 3.53 10.62
CA ASP A 74 -7.16 2.59 11.30
C ASP A 74 -6.91 2.54 12.81
N GLN A 75 -5.64 2.53 13.24
CA GLN A 75 -5.26 2.56 14.65
C GLN A 75 -5.72 3.87 15.33
N GLU A 76 -5.56 5.01 14.66
CA GLU A 76 -6.05 6.30 15.16
C GLU A 76 -7.58 6.33 15.28
N ALA A 77 -8.28 5.70 14.34
CA ALA A 77 -9.73 5.59 14.39
C ALA A 77 -10.18 4.71 15.57
N GLU A 78 -9.53 3.57 15.79
CA GLU A 78 -9.77 2.69 16.96
C GLU A 78 -9.50 3.40 18.29
N ALA A 79 -8.44 4.22 18.35
CA ALA A 79 -8.14 5.03 19.54
C ALA A 79 -9.26 6.05 19.82
N ARG A 80 -9.74 6.76 18.78
CA ARG A 80 -10.87 7.68 18.91
C ARG A 80 -12.15 6.98 19.35
N ASP A 81 -12.42 5.79 18.81
CA ASP A 81 -13.59 4.99 19.19
C ASP A 81 -13.54 4.56 20.65
N THR A 82 -12.35 4.16 21.12
CA THR A 82 -12.10 3.82 22.53
C THR A 82 -12.35 5.02 23.45
N HIS A 83 -11.85 6.21 23.09
CA HIS A 83 -12.12 7.43 23.83
C HIS A 83 -13.60 7.80 23.84
N ALA A 84 -14.30 7.62 22.72
CA ALA A 84 -15.74 7.86 22.64
C ALA A 84 -16.52 6.90 23.55
N LEU A 85 -16.21 5.60 23.57
CA LEU A 85 -16.82 4.63 24.49
C LEU A 85 -16.61 5.00 25.97
N ALA A 86 -15.41 5.48 26.32
CA ALA A 86 -15.13 5.93 27.67
C ALA A 86 -16.00 7.15 28.07
N ARG A 87 -16.17 8.12 27.17
CA ARG A 87 -17.05 9.28 27.38
C ARG A 87 -18.51 8.86 27.51
N ASP A 88 -18.98 7.94 26.68
CA ASP A 88 -20.37 7.46 26.70
C ASP A 88 -20.68 6.76 28.03
N ARG A 89 -19.74 5.93 28.52
CA ARG A 89 -19.84 5.28 29.83
C ARG A 89 -19.84 6.28 30.97
N ALA A 90 -19.02 7.32 30.90
CA ALA A 90 -19.00 8.39 31.91
C ALA A 90 -20.30 9.21 31.91
N ALA A 91 -20.88 9.48 30.74
CA ALA A 91 -22.18 10.16 30.62
C ALA A 91 -23.30 9.32 31.26
N TYR A 92 -23.37 8.03 30.93
CA TYR A 92 -24.32 7.10 31.54
C TYR A 92 -24.21 7.08 33.07
N ARG A 93 -22.98 6.93 33.61
CA ARG A 93 -22.75 6.92 35.07
C ARG A 93 -23.22 8.20 35.73
N ARG A 94 -22.92 9.37 35.17
CA ARG A 94 -23.38 10.65 35.73
C ARG A 94 -24.91 10.74 35.80
N ALA A 95 -25.62 10.28 34.78
CA ALA A 95 -27.08 10.25 34.79
C ALA A 95 -27.60 9.28 35.87
N THR A 96 -27.01 8.08 35.97
CA THR A 96 -27.34 7.10 37.02
C THR A 96 -27.09 7.65 38.42
N ASP A 97 -25.94 8.25 38.67
CA ASP A 97 -25.54 8.78 39.97
C ASP A 97 -26.43 9.96 40.40
N ALA A 98 -26.91 10.77 39.45
CA ALA A 98 -27.85 11.86 39.69
C ALA A 98 -29.30 11.38 39.86
N GLY A 99 -29.62 10.12 39.51
CA GLY A 99 -31.00 9.63 39.46
C GLY A 99 -31.82 10.30 38.36
N GLU A 100 -31.17 10.88 37.35
CA GLU A 100 -31.80 11.60 36.25
C GLU A 100 -31.90 10.73 35.00
N PRO A 101 -32.92 10.93 34.15
CA PRO A 101 -32.99 10.29 32.85
C PRO A 101 -31.78 10.64 31.98
N ASP A 102 -31.18 9.63 31.36
CA ASP A 102 -30.09 9.80 30.41
C ASP A 102 -30.62 10.27 29.05
N THR A 103 -30.82 11.57 28.92
CA THR A 103 -31.43 12.18 27.72
C THR A 103 -30.61 12.00 26.44
N GLY A 104 -29.33 11.66 26.55
CA GLY A 104 -28.45 11.41 25.41
C GLY A 104 -28.28 9.93 25.06
N ALA A 105 -28.98 9.01 25.72
CA ALA A 105 -28.77 7.57 25.54
C ALA A 105 -29.01 7.11 24.11
N VAL A 106 -30.07 7.60 23.46
CA VAL A 106 -30.45 7.22 22.09
C VAL A 106 -29.40 7.70 21.07
N ASP A 107 -28.95 8.95 21.20
CA ASP A 107 -27.93 9.51 20.30
C ASP A 107 -26.60 8.75 20.43
N ARG A 108 -26.20 8.41 21.67
CA ARG A 108 -24.99 7.61 21.89
C ARG A 108 -25.14 6.19 21.38
N HIS A 109 -26.34 5.60 21.43
CA HIS A 109 -26.61 4.30 20.83
C HIS A 109 -26.46 4.35 19.30
N HIS A 110 -27.05 5.34 18.62
CA HIS A 110 -26.86 5.50 17.17
C HIS A 110 -25.39 5.73 16.81
N ALA A 111 -24.66 6.53 17.59
CA ALA A 111 -23.23 6.73 17.40
C ALA A 111 -22.41 5.46 17.65
N ALA A 112 -22.82 4.58 18.57
CA ALA A 112 -22.20 3.27 18.75
C ALA A 112 -22.42 2.36 17.54
N VAL A 113 -23.66 2.27 17.05
CA VAL A 113 -23.99 1.48 15.86
C VAL A 113 -23.19 1.98 14.63
N ALA A 114 -23.10 3.30 14.43
CA ALA A 114 -22.31 3.86 13.33
C ALA A 114 -20.82 3.50 13.42
N ARG A 115 -20.25 3.47 14.64
CA ARG A 115 -18.86 3.03 14.85
C ARG A 115 -18.69 1.54 14.57
N ASP A 116 -19.66 0.71 14.93
CA ASP A 116 -19.61 -0.73 14.66
C ASP A 116 -19.61 -1.01 13.15
N TRP A 117 -20.44 -0.29 12.38
CA TRP A 117 -20.40 -0.35 10.91
C TRP A 117 -19.05 0.08 10.36
N ALA A 118 -18.53 1.22 10.80
CA ALA A 118 -17.22 1.71 10.36
C ALA A 118 -16.08 0.73 10.74
N ALA A 119 -16.18 0.07 11.90
CA ALA A 119 -15.22 -0.95 12.32
C ALA A 119 -15.29 -2.20 11.42
N SER A 120 -16.50 -2.62 11.02
CA SER A 120 -16.68 -3.70 10.04
C SER A 120 -16.04 -3.35 8.70
N ASP A 121 -16.28 -2.14 8.18
CA ASP A 121 -15.69 -1.68 6.92
C ASP A 121 -14.15 -1.68 6.98
N ARG A 122 -13.56 -1.26 8.11
CA ARG A 122 -12.10 -1.32 8.32
C ARG A 122 -11.57 -2.76 8.32
N VAL A 123 -12.30 -3.72 8.89
CA VAL A 123 -11.90 -5.14 8.89
C VAL A 123 -11.84 -5.68 7.46
N ASP A 124 -12.86 -5.38 6.65
CA ASP A 124 -12.91 -5.80 5.25
C ASP A 124 -11.79 -5.13 4.44
N ALA A 125 -11.59 -3.82 4.62
CA ALA A 125 -10.50 -3.09 3.98
C ALA A 125 -9.11 -3.66 4.34
N ARG A 126 -8.86 -4.02 5.61
CA ARG A 126 -7.62 -4.70 6.03
C ARG A 126 -7.46 -6.07 5.37
N ALA A 127 -8.55 -6.82 5.21
CA ALA A 127 -8.51 -8.10 4.52
C ALA A 127 -8.17 -7.92 3.03
N ASP A 128 -8.71 -6.91 2.37
CA ASP A 128 -8.37 -6.54 0.99
C ASP A 128 -6.92 -6.13 0.85
N ARG A 129 -6.41 -5.22 1.69
CA ARG A 129 -5.01 -4.80 1.66
C ARG A 129 -4.05 -5.99 1.83
N ARG A 130 -4.34 -6.90 2.76
CA ARG A 130 -3.53 -8.13 2.93
C ARG A 130 -3.57 -9.04 1.70
N ARG A 131 -4.73 -9.20 1.05
CA ARG A 131 -4.82 -9.96 -0.21
C ARG A 131 -3.99 -9.30 -1.31
N ALA A 132 -4.07 -7.97 -1.43
CA ALA A 132 -3.30 -7.20 -2.40
C ALA A 132 -1.79 -7.31 -2.14
N ALA A 133 -1.35 -7.13 -0.89
CA ALA A 133 0.05 -7.27 -0.50
C ALA A 133 0.60 -8.68 -0.83
N ASN A 134 -0.16 -9.74 -0.52
CA ASN A 134 0.22 -11.11 -0.87
C ASN A 134 0.36 -11.30 -2.39
N ALA A 135 -0.57 -10.74 -3.17
CA ALA A 135 -0.51 -10.81 -4.63
C ALA A 135 0.69 -10.05 -5.19
N ARG A 136 1.03 -8.88 -4.63
CA ARG A 136 2.24 -8.13 -5.01
C ARG A 136 3.51 -8.91 -4.67
N SER A 137 3.61 -9.50 -3.48
CA SER A 137 4.75 -10.35 -3.08
C SER A 137 4.94 -11.53 -4.04
N ALA A 138 3.87 -12.26 -4.35
CA ALA A 138 3.95 -13.37 -5.29
C ALA A 138 4.40 -12.91 -6.69
N ALA A 139 3.89 -11.78 -7.17
CA ALA A 139 4.32 -11.20 -8.44
C ALA A 139 5.79 -10.72 -8.41
N ALA A 140 6.30 -10.25 -7.27
CA ALA A 140 7.69 -9.88 -7.11
C ALA A 140 8.61 -11.12 -7.13
N GLU A 141 8.23 -12.17 -6.40
CA GLU A 141 8.94 -13.46 -6.39
C GLU A 141 8.99 -14.09 -7.78
N GLU A 142 7.90 -14.06 -8.55
CA GLU A 142 7.87 -14.55 -9.92
C GLU A 142 8.86 -13.78 -10.82
N ARG A 143 8.92 -12.45 -10.68
CA ARG A 143 9.88 -11.62 -11.43
C ARG A 143 11.33 -11.95 -11.07
N GLU A 144 11.63 -12.20 -9.80
CA GLU A 144 12.98 -12.58 -9.37
C GLU A 144 13.37 -14.00 -9.83
N ALA A 145 12.42 -14.93 -9.81
CA ALA A 145 12.62 -16.27 -10.32
C ALA A 145 12.93 -16.29 -11.82
N LEU A 146 12.21 -15.50 -12.62
CA LEU A 146 12.45 -15.37 -14.06
C LEU A 146 13.84 -14.81 -14.37
N LEU A 147 14.35 -13.89 -13.54
CA LEU A 147 15.71 -13.34 -13.69
C LEU A 147 16.78 -14.38 -13.39
N THR A 148 16.59 -15.14 -12.32
CA THR A 148 17.52 -16.19 -11.95
C THR A 148 17.59 -17.26 -13.04
N ALA A 149 16.45 -17.60 -13.64
CA ALA A 149 16.38 -18.55 -14.75
C ALA A 149 17.07 -18.02 -16.02
N SER A 150 16.91 -16.74 -16.37
CA SER A 150 17.59 -16.16 -17.54
C SER A 150 19.12 -16.12 -17.37
N ASP A 151 19.60 -15.77 -16.18
CA ASP A 151 21.04 -15.69 -15.91
C ASP A 151 21.71 -17.08 -15.94
N GLN A 152 21.00 -18.13 -15.51
CA GLN A 152 21.48 -19.51 -15.57
C GLN A 152 21.60 -20.04 -17.01
N THR A 153 20.64 -19.70 -17.89
CA THR A 153 20.71 -20.10 -19.30
C THR A 153 21.85 -19.44 -20.06
N GLU A 154 22.26 -18.23 -19.67
CA GLU A 154 23.39 -17.53 -20.30
C GLU A 154 24.75 -18.13 -19.89
N THR A 155 24.85 -18.73 -18.69
CA THR A 155 26.08 -19.41 -18.24
C THR A 155 26.27 -20.81 -18.81
N ASP A 156 25.20 -21.58 -19.04
CA ASP A 156 25.31 -22.97 -19.53
C ASP A 156 25.72 -23.05 -21.03
N ASP A 157 25.41 -22.03 -21.83
CA ASP A 157 25.82 -21.97 -23.25
C ASP A 157 27.32 -21.73 -23.43
N HIS A 158 28.04 -21.27 -22.39
CA HIS A 158 29.48 -21.05 -22.44
C HIS A 158 30.35 -22.26 -22.06
N ASP A 159 29.78 -23.29 -21.41
CA ASP A 159 30.53 -24.47 -20.93
C ASP A 159 30.44 -25.71 -21.84
N THR A 160 29.65 -25.67 -22.93
CA THR A 160 29.45 -26.83 -23.81
C THR A 160 30.33 -26.88 -25.07
N THR A 161 31.37 -26.04 -25.17
CA THR A 161 32.34 -26.03 -26.28
C THR A 161 33.78 -26.31 -25.85
N SER A 162 34.03 -27.41 -25.13
CA SER A 162 35.38 -27.96 -24.92
C SER A 162 35.46 -29.45 -25.26
#